data_AF-A0A0Q6K8I1-F1
#
_entry.id   AF-A0A0Q6K8I1-F1
#
_cell.length_a   1.000
_cell.length_b   1.000
_cell.length_c   1.000
_cell.angle_alpha   90.00
_cell.angle_beta   90.00
_cell.angle_gamma   90.00
#
_symmetry.space_group_name_H-M   'P 1'
#
loop_
_entity.id
_entity.type
_entity.pdbx_description
1 polymer ?
#
loop_
_entity_poly.entity_id
_entity_poly.type
_entity_poly.pdbx_seq_one_letter_code
_entity_poly.pdbx_strand_id
1 'polypeptide(L)'
;MNGEELAAIEARANAASAGPWQTFTSGVANGDHWYVWDNSTGSIAQISSNDGTNEESRQPDAEFIAHARDDIPTLLAAVRERDNAVARVRKCINDYESLGTRPWNALRAALWFVDGADS
;
A
#
# COMPACT_ATOMS: atom_id res chain seq x y z
N MET A 1 1.51 0.24 -11.23
CA MET A 1 0.40 1.19 -11.05
C MET A 1 0.95 2.57 -11.35
N ASN A 2 0.30 3.32 -12.23
CA ASN A 2 0.73 4.68 -12.56
C ASN A 2 0.14 5.69 -11.55
N GLY A 3 0.52 6.96 -11.66
CA GLY A 3 0.05 8.01 -10.75
C GLY A 3 -1.46 8.26 -10.83
N GLU A 4 -2.07 8.13 -12.02
CA GLU A 4 -3.50 8.32 -12.23
C GLU A 4 -4.32 7.22 -11.55
N GLU A 5 -3.89 5.97 -11.65
CA GLU A 5 -4.51 4.82 -10.99
C GLU A 5 -4.48 4.98 -9.46
N LEU A 6 -3.35 5.42 -8.89
CA LEU A 6 -3.23 5.68 -7.45
C LEU A 6 -4.13 6.83 -7.00
N ALA A 7 -4.21 7.91 -7.77
CA ALA A 7 -5.10 9.03 -7.49
C ALA A 7 -6.57 8.61 -7.55
N ALA A 8 -6.94 7.75 -8.51
CA ALA A 8 -8.30 7.23 -8.61
C ALA A 8 -8.68 6.34 -7.42
N ILE A 9 -7.76 5.50 -6.93
CA ILE A 9 -7.98 4.68 -5.72
C ILE A 9 -8.13 5.59 -4.50
N GLU A 10 -7.25 6.57 -4.32
CA GLU A 10 -7.32 7.53 -3.22
C GLU A 10 -8.65 8.31 -3.23
N ALA A 11 -9.10 8.76 -4.39
CA ALA A 11 -10.37 9.45 -4.52
C ALA A 11 -11.56 8.59 -4.07
N ARG A 12 -11.58 7.29 -4.43
CA ARG A 12 -12.62 6.36 -3.95
C ARG A 12 -12.53 6.14 -2.45
N ALA A 13 -11.33 5.99 -1.90
CA ALA A 13 -11.13 5.81 -0.46
C ALA A 13 -11.58 7.03 0.34
N ASN A 14 -11.31 8.25 -0.16
CA ASN A 14 -11.70 9.50 0.48
C ASN A 14 -13.19 9.83 0.34
N ALA A 15 -13.85 9.31 -0.71
CA ALA A 15 -15.29 9.46 -0.89
C ALA A 15 -16.10 8.56 0.07
N ALA A 16 -15.49 7.50 0.60
CA ALA A 16 -16.11 6.64 1.61
C ALA A 16 -16.19 7.35 2.99
N SER A 17 -17.09 6.89 3.86
CA SER A 17 -17.21 7.43 5.23
C SER A 17 -15.88 7.31 5.99
N ALA A 18 -15.69 8.17 6.99
CA ALA A 18 -14.50 8.11 7.84
C ALA A 18 -14.46 6.79 8.63
N GLY A 19 -13.25 6.28 8.88
CA GLY A 19 -13.02 5.15 9.77
C GLY A 19 -12.83 5.58 11.24
N PRO A 20 -12.60 4.64 12.15
CA PRO A 20 -12.55 3.19 11.89
C PRO A 20 -13.95 2.62 11.68
N TRP A 21 -14.08 1.70 10.72
CA TRP A 21 -15.29 0.90 10.58
C TRP A 21 -15.26 -0.25 11.58
N GLN A 22 -16.44 -0.65 12.05
CA GLN A 22 -16.61 -1.71 13.04
C GLN A 22 -17.52 -2.80 12.48
N THR A 23 -17.41 -4.00 13.04
CA THR A 23 -18.26 -5.14 12.69
C THR A 23 -19.13 -5.54 13.86
N PHE A 24 -20.36 -5.96 13.58
CA PHE A 24 -21.21 -6.62 14.57
C PHE A 24 -22.13 -7.64 13.90
N THR A 25 -22.66 -8.58 14.68
CA THR A 25 -23.66 -9.56 14.26
C THR A 25 -24.99 -9.30 14.97
N SER A 26 -26.12 -9.56 14.29
CA SER A 26 -27.45 -9.60 14.91
C SER A 26 -27.67 -10.82 15.81
N GLY A 27 -26.74 -11.79 15.74
CA GLY A 27 -26.77 -13.04 16.50
C GLY A 27 -27.88 -14.01 16.06
N VAL A 28 -27.91 -15.17 16.72
CA VAL A 28 -28.69 -16.36 16.34
C VAL A 28 -30.21 -16.15 16.28
N ALA A 29 -30.76 -15.18 17.02
CA ALA A 29 -32.21 -15.05 17.17
C ALA A 29 -32.88 -14.00 16.27
N ASN A 30 -32.14 -13.23 15.45
CA ASN A 30 -32.70 -12.10 14.69
C ASN A 30 -32.10 -11.92 13.27
N GLY A 31 -31.79 -13.03 12.59
CA GLY A 31 -31.32 -13.03 11.21
C GLY A 31 -29.80 -13.08 11.13
N ASP A 32 -29.31 -14.04 10.37
CA ASP A 32 -27.93 -14.52 10.32
C ASP A 32 -27.03 -13.54 9.53
N HIS A 33 -26.82 -12.33 10.04
CA HIS A 33 -26.21 -11.24 9.28
C HIS A 33 -25.05 -10.60 10.02
N TRP A 34 -23.97 -10.34 9.27
CA TRP A 34 -22.88 -9.49 9.69
C TRP A 34 -23.01 -8.11 9.08
N TYR A 35 -22.66 -7.10 9.85
CA TYR A 35 -22.74 -5.70 9.43
C TYR A 35 -21.38 -5.04 9.55
N VAL A 36 -21.10 -4.15 8.61
CA VAL A 36 -20.03 -3.15 8.70
C VAL A 36 -20.68 -1.82 9.02
N TRP A 37 -20.13 -1.11 10.00
CA TRP A 37 -20.78 0.01 10.66
C TRP A 37 -19.80 1.14 10.94
N ASP A 38 -20.29 2.37 10.88
CA ASP A 38 -19.62 3.57 11.37
C ASP A 38 -20.53 4.24 12.41
N ASN A 39 -19.97 4.56 13.58
CA ASN A 39 -20.70 5.18 14.69
C ASN A 39 -21.33 6.54 14.34
N SER A 40 -20.84 7.21 13.30
CA SER A 40 -21.35 8.51 12.86
C SER A 40 -22.44 8.42 11.79
N THR A 41 -22.36 7.46 10.87
CA THR A 41 -23.27 7.36 9.72
C THR A 41 -24.20 6.15 9.75
N GLY A 42 -23.94 5.16 10.61
CA GLY A 42 -24.72 3.94 10.74
C GLY A 42 -24.18 2.77 9.92
N SER A 43 -25.08 1.92 9.41
CA SER A 43 -24.71 0.74 8.62
C SER A 43 -24.16 1.13 7.26
N ILE A 44 -22.99 0.58 6.93
CA ILE A 44 -22.27 0.79 5.67
C ILE A 44 -22.55 -0.36 4.69
N ALA A 45 -22.48 -1.58 5.20
CA ALA A 45 -22.68 -2.79 4.43
C ALA A 45 -23.28 -3.90 5.30
N GLN A 46 -23.99 -4.82 4.67
CA GLN A 46 -24.53 -6.02 5.27
C GLN A 46 -24.09 -7.23 4.46
N ILE A 47 -23.61 -8.25 5.14
CA ILE A 47 -23.30 -9.56 4.57
C ILE A 47 -24.42 -10.49 5.01
N SER A 48 -25.36 -10.72 4.09
CA SER A 48 -26.57 -11.47 4.36
C SER A 48 -26.38 -12.98 4.20
N SER A 49 -27.31 -13.73 4.80
CA SER A 49 -27.44 -15.17 4.63
C SER A 49 -28.91 -15.58 4.67
N ASN A 50 -29.18 -16.80 4.22
CA ASN A 50 -30.45 -17.45 4.52
C ASN A 50 -30.46 -17.92 5.97
N ASP A 51 -31.62 -17.86 6.61
CA ASP A 51 -31.82 -18.31 7.97
C ASP A 51 -31.41 -19.79 8.16
N GLY A 52 -30.72 -20.08 9.27
CA GLY A 52 -30.26 -21.42 9.64
C GLY A 52 -28.90 -21.81 9.08
N THR A 53 -28.06 -20.84 8.73
CA THR A 53 -26.70 -21.09 8.19
C THR A 53 -25.60 -20.71 9.18
N ASN A 54 -24.38 -21.22 8.99
CA ASN A 54 -23.27 -20.92 9.90
C ASN A 54 -22.83 -19.44 9.77
N GLU A 55 -23.16 -18.63 10.77
CA GLU A 55 -22.85 -17.20 10.89
C GLU A 55 -21.34 -16.91 11.00
N GLU A 56 -20.61 -17.73 11.75
CA GLU A 56 -19.18 -17.49 12.03
C GLU A 56 -18.34 -17.52 10.77
N SER A 57 -18.81 -18.22 9.73
CA SER A 57 -18.12 -18.26 8.43
C SER A 57 -18.02 -16.90 7.72
N ARG A 58 -18.85 -15.92 8.10
CA ARG A 58 -18.90 -14.57 7.48
C ARG A 58 -18.19 -13.49 8.28
N GLN A 59 -17.88 -13.75 9.54
CA GLN A 59 -17.12 -12.84 10.37
C GLN A 59 -15.83 -12.36 9.68
N PRO A 60 -15.02 -13.23 9.06
CA PRO A 60 -13.77 -12.80 8.42
C PRO A 60 -13.99 -11.84 7.25
N ASP A 61 -15.07 -12.00 6.48
CA ASP A 61 -15.40 -11.10 5.37
C ASP A 61 -15.82 -9.72 5.88
N ALA A 62 -16.61 -9.67 6.97
CA ALA A 62 -17.01 -8.43 7.62
C ALA A 62 -15.79 -7.67 8.14
N GLU A 63 -14.89 -8.38 8.84
CA GLU A 63 -13.66 -7.82 9.39
C GLU A 63 -12.73 -7.34 8.29
N PHE A 64 -12.59 -8.09 7.19
CA PHE A 64 -11.81 -7.68 6.03
C PHE A 64 -12.32 -6.37 5.42
N ILE A 65 -13.64 -6.25 5.23
CA ILE A 65 -14.25 -5.02 4.68
C ILE A 65 -14.07 -3.84 5.65
N ALA A 66 -14.24 -4.06 6.95
CA ALA A 66 -14.02 -3.02 7.96
C ALA A 66 -12.57 -2.51 7.96
N HIS A 67 -11.60 -3.42 7.95
CA HIS A 67 -10.18 -3.08 7.93
C HIS A 67 -9.72 -2.41 6.63
N ALA A 68 -10.37 -2.70 5.50
CA ALA A 68 -10.07 -2.06 4.22
C ALA A 68 -10.09 -0.53 4.30
N ARG A 69 -10.90 0.06 5.20
CA ARG A 69 -10.94 1.51 5.39
C ARG A 69 -9.62 2.11 5.88
N ASP A 70 -8.88 1.40 6.71
CA ASP A 70 -7.60 1.84 7.27
C ASP A 70 -6.41 1.30 6.45
N ASP A 71 -6.55 0.09 5.91
CA ASP A 71 -5.53 -0.57 5.11
C ASP A 71 -5.30 0.14 3.77
N ILE A 72 -6.36 0.57 3.06
CA ILE A 72 -6.21 1.20 1.74
C ILE A 72 -5.38 2.50 1.80
N PRO A 73 -5.68 3.47 2.69
CA PRO A 73 -4.83 4.66 2.87
C PRO A 73 -3.38 4.31 3.22
N THR A 74 -3.17 3.32 4.09
CA THR A 74 -1.84 2.87 4.51
C THR A 74 -1.06 2.28 3.35
N LEU A 75 -1.70 1.43 2.54
CA LEU A 75 -1.10 0.82 1.35
C LEU A 75 -0.79 1.86 0.28
N LEU A 76 -1.66 2.85 0.06
CA LEU A 76 -1.40 3.96 -0.86
C LEU A 76 -0.15 4.75 -0.46
N ALA A 77 -0.01 5.06 0.84
CA ALA A 77 1.17 5.74 1.37
C ALA A 77 2.44 4.91 1.15
N ALA A 78 2.39 3.60 1.43
CA ALA A 78 3.51 2.70 1.23
C ALA A 78 3.93 2.59 -0.25
N VAL A 79 2.97 2.50 -1.17
CA VAL A 79 3.24 2.46 -2.61
C VAL A 79 3.90 3.75 -3.10
N ARG A 80 3.41 4.91 -2.63
CA ARG A 80 4.01 6.21 -2.98
C ARG A 80 5.44 6.34 -2.49
N GLU A 81 5.72 5.93 -1.25
CA GLU A 81 7.09 5.99 -0.74
C GLU A 81 8.02 5.05 -1.51
N ARG A 82 7.55 3.84 -1.83
CA ARG A 82 8.31 2.92 -2.69
C ARG A 82 8.63 3.55 -4.04
N ASP A 83 7.64 4.13 -4.71
CA ASP A 83 7.82 4.70 -6.04
C ASP A 83 8.77 5.92 -5.99
N ASN A 84 8.69 6.74 -4.94
CA ASN A 84 9.64 7.82 -4.67
C ASN A 84 11.06 7.29 -4.46
N ALA A 85 11.24 6.22 -3.67
CA ALA A 85 12.54 5.60 -3.45
C ALA A 85 13.14 5.07 -4.76
N VAL A 86 12.34 4.41 -5.59
CA VAL A 86 12.76 3.95 -6.92
C VAL A 86 13.16 5.13 -7.81
N ALA A 87 12.42 6.23 -7.80
CA ALA A 87 12.74 7.43 -8.57
C ALA A 87 14.09 8.04 -8.11
N ARG A 88 14.34 8.11 -6.80
CA ARG A 88 15.62 8.60 -6.25
C ARG A 88 16.79 7.72 -6.69
N VAL A 89 16.67 6.40 -6.59
CA VAL A 89 17.71 5.46 -7.01
C VAL A 89 17.99 5.57 -8.50
N ARG A 90 16.95 5.61 -9.34
CA ARG A 90 17.09 5.80 -10.79
C ARG A 90 17.78 7.12 -11.13
N LYS A 91 17.45 8.20 -10.41
CA LYS A 91 18.13 9.48 -10.58
C LYS A 91 19.62 9.37 -10.27
N CYS A 92 20.00 8.75 -9.14
CA CYS A 92 21.41 8.55 -8.79
C CYS A 92 22.18 7.74 -9.85
N ILE A 93 21.55 6.69 -10.41
CA ILE A 93 22.15 5.88 -11.47
C ILE A 93 22.32 6.71 -12.75
N ASN A 94 21.29 7.43 -13.18
CA ASN A 94 21.36 8.27 -14.37
C ASN A 94 22.39 9.39 -14.21
N ASP A 95 22.43 10.03 -13.03
CA ASP A 95 23.44 11.04 -12.70
C ASP A 95 24.84 10.41 -12.80
N TYR A 96 25.06 9.22 -12.25
CA TYR A 96 26.34 8.49 -12.35
C TYR A 96 26.72 8.15 -13.79
N GLU A 97 25.79 7.65 -14.61
CA GLU A 97 26.02 7.34 -16.02
C GLU A 97 26.32 8.61 -16.83
N SER A 98 25.64 9.71 -16.52
CA SER A 98 25.83 11.01 -17.18
C SER A 98 27.19 11.65 -16.90
N LEU A 99 27.84 11.29 -15.78
CA LEU A 99 29.23 11.68 -15.51
C LEU A 99 30.24 11.00 -16.45
N GLY A 100 29.77 10.10 -17.33
CA GLY A 100 30.55 9.37 -18.32
C GLY A 100 31.37 8.27 -17.65
N THR A 101 31.51 7.12 -18.31
CA THR A 101 32.32 5.98 -17.84
C THR A 101 33.81 6.29 -17.70
N ARG A 102 34.23 7.18 -16.79
CA ARG A 102 35.65 7.43 -16.43
C ARG A 102 35.96 7.93 -15.01
N PRO A 103 35.13 7.89 -13.93
CA PRO A 103 35.70 8.13 -12.60
C PRO A 103 36.63 6.98 -12.22
N TRP A 104 36.13 5.74 -12.29
CA TRP A 104 36.85 4.60 -11.73
C TRP A 104 38.00 4.08 -12.60
N ASN A 105 37.84 4.03 -13.92
CA ASN A 105 38.92 3.60 -14.82
C ASN A 105 40.04 4.66 -14.96
N ALA A 106 39.73 5.96 -14.84
CA ALA A 106 40.76 7.01 -14.82
C ALA A 106 41.50 7.07 -13.47
N LEU A 107 40.79 6.90 -12.35
CA LEU A 107 41.42 6.73 -11.03
C LEU A 107 42.32 5.49 -10.98
N ARG A 108 41.89 4.36 -11.56
CA ARG A 108 42.72 3.14 -11.62
C ARG A 108 43.98 3.37 -12.44
N ALA A 109 43.90 4.01 -13.61
CA ALA A 109 45.07 4.33 -14.42
C ALA A 109 46.06 5.27 -13.72
N ALA A 110 45.57 6.23 -12.92
CA ALA A 110 46.42 7.11 -12.11
C ALA A 110 47.08 6.38 -10.92
N LEU A 111 46.41 5.40 -10.33
CA LEU A 111 46.94 4.58 -9.23
C LEU A 111 48.02 3.58 -9.68
N TRP A 112 47.98 3.05 -10.91
CA TRP A 112 49.04 2.18 -11.44
C TRP A 112 50.30 2.92 -11.90
N PHE A 113 50.29 4.25 -12.02
CA PHE A 113 51.48 5.04 -12.36
C PHE A 113 52.36 5.39 -11.16
N VAL A 114 51.89 5.17 -9.93
CA VAL A 114 52.64 5.49 -8.70
C VAL A 114 53.52 4.32 -8.23
N ASP A 115 53.21 3.07 -8.59
CA ASP A 115 53.98 1.87 -8.17
C ASP A 115 55.03 1.40 -9.19
N GLY A 116 55.23 2.11 -10.31
CA GLY A 116 56.11 1.69 -11.41
C GLY A 116 57.40 2.49 -11.60
N ALA A 117 57.75 3.40 -10.70
CA ALA A 117 58.86 4.34 -10.86
C ALA A 117 60.08 4.07 -9.98
N ASP A 118 60.16 2.91 -9.32
CA ASP A 118 61.35 2.45 -8.59
C ASP A 118 61.84 1.11 -9.15
N SER A 119 62.62 1.18 -10.24
CA SER A 119 63.52 0.11 -10.69
C SER A 119 64.78 0.69 -11.30
#